data_AF-A0A2J0LJH2-F1
#
_entry.id   AF-A0A2J0LJH2-F1
#
_cell.length_a   1.000
_cell.length_b   1.000
_cell.length_c   1.000
_cell.angle_alpha   90.00
_cell.angle_beta   90.00
_cell.angle_gamma   90.00
#
_symmetry.space_group_name_H-M   'P 1'
#
loop_
_entity.id
_entity.type
_entity.pdbx_description
1 polymer ?
#
loop_
_entity_poly.entity_id
_entity_poly.type
_entity_poly.pdbx_seq_one_letter_code
_entity_poly.pdbx_strand_id
1 'polypeptide(L)' 'MTAKSKWGVNMQKEVLSLRRKYNLSREDIASRLRISFRTVYRWERGESHPQSRLMLKEFEKLKQELEKG' A
#
# COMPACT_ATOMS: atom_id res chain seq x y z
N MET A 1 -11.56 5.94 -12.56
CA MET A 1 -12.03 6.32 -11.21
C MET A 1 -11.19 5.57 -10.19
N THR A 2 -10.35 6.24 -9.40
CA THR A 2 -9.51 5.56 -8.40
C THR A 2 -10.36 5.17 -7.20
N ALA A 3 -10.38 3.90 -6.81
CA ALA A 3 -11.10 3.44 -5.63
C ALA A 3 -10.46 4.09 -4.37
N LYS A 4 -11.07 5.16 -3.89
CA LYS A 4 -10.72 5.76 -2.59
C LYS A 4 -11.16 4.80 -1.50
N SER A 5 -10.34 4.60 -0.48
CA SER A 5 -10.77 3.83 0.69
C SER A 5 -11.90 4.58 1.42
N LYS A 6 -12.65 3.86 2.26
CA LYS A 6 -13.63 4.42 3.20
C LYS A 6 -13.09 5.60 4.03
N TRP A 7 -11.76 5.73 4.15
CA TRP A 7 -11.05 6.71 4.96
C TRP A 7 -10.44 7.85 4.14
N GLY A 8 -10.83 8.01 2.86
CA GLY A 8 -10.37 9.08 1.99
C GLY A 8 -8.96 8.89 1.43
N VAL A 9 -8.29 7.77 1.74
CA VAL A 9 -6.94 7.46 1.27
C VAL A 9 -6.98 6.90 -0.15
N ASN A 10 -6.13 7.46 -1.03
CA ASN A 10 -5.92 6.93 -2.37
C ASN A 10 -4.80 5.88 -2.33
N MET A 11 -5.18 4.61 -2.11
CA MET A 11 -4.21 3.54 -1.94
C MET A 11 -3.31 3.34 -3.16
N GLN A 12 -3.87 3.45 -4.37
CA GLN A 12 -3.12 3.34 -5.61
C GLN A 12 -1.96 4.34 -5.64
N LYS A 13 -2.25 5.62 -5.38
CA LYS A 13 -1.24 6.68 -5.40
C LYS A 13 -0.18 6.45 -4.33
N GLU A 14 -0.60 6.09 -3.12
CA GLU A 14 0.31 5.89 -1.98
C GLU A 14 1.25 4.68 -2.19
N VAL A 15 0.75 3.55 -2.67
CA VAL A 15 1.59 2.36 -2.90
C VAL A 15 2.59 2.63 -4.02
N LEU A 16 2.15 3.23 -5.13
CA LEU A 16 3.01 3.54 -6.26
C LEU A 16 4.10 4.57 -5.90
N SER A 17 3.76 5.60 -5.14
CA SER A 17 4.74 6.61 -4.71
C SER A 17 5.79 6.01 -3.77
N LEU A 18 5.35 5.21 -2.79
CA LEU A 18 6.24 4.54 -1.86
C LEU A 18 7.19 3.58 -2.59
N ARG A 19 6.67 2.75 -3.49
CA ARG A 19 7.48 1.84 -4.30
C ARG A 19 8.57 2.55 -5.08
N ARG A 20 8.22 3.61 -5.80
CA ARG A 20 9.17 4.35 -6.65
C ARG A 20 10.21 5.07 -5.82
N LYS A 21 9.80 5.67 -4.69
CA LYS A 21 10.70 6.41 -3.80
C LYS A 21 11.77 5.50 -3.18
N TYR A 22 11.41 4.28 -2.81
CA TYR A 22 12.29 3.35 -2.09
C TYR A 22 12.76 2.17 -2.95
N ASN A 23 12.56 2.23 -4.28
CA ASN A 23 12.88 1.18 -5.24
C ASN A 23 12.40 -0.23 -4.83
N LEU A 24 11.22 -0.30 -4.19
CA LEU A 24 10.65 -1.55 -3.71
C LEU A 24 9.93 -2.29 -4.84
N SER A 25 9.96 -3.62 -4.80
CA SER A 25 9.07 -4.49 -5.56
C SER A 25 7.67 -4.56 -4.94
N ARG A 26 6.72 -5.20 -5.62
CA ARG A 26 5.38 -5.48 -5.06
C ARG A 26 5.51 -6.53 -3.96
N GLU A 27 6.38 -7.50 -4.18
CA GLU A 27 6.74 -8.60 -3.29
C GLU A 27 7.33 -8.07 -1.98
N ASP A 28 8.15 -7.01 -2.03
CA ASP A 28 8.69 -6.37 -0.83
C ASP A 28 7.56 -5.79 0.03
N ILE A 29 6.64 -5.03 -0.58
CA ILE A 29 5.48 -4.48 0.14
C ILE A 29 4.59 -5.60 0.67
N ALA A 30 4.31 -6.61 -0.16
CA ALA A 30 3.47 -7.74 0.21
C ALA A 30 4.05 -8.50 1.41
N SER A 31 5.36 -8.77 1.38
CA SER A 31 6.07 -9.47 2.46
C SER A 31 6.07 -8.67 3.76
N ARG A 32 6.36 -7.36 3.68
CA ARG A 32 6.36 -6.47 4.86
C ARG A 32 4.97 -6.34 5.49
N LEU A 33 3.92 -6.31 4.67
CA LEU A 33 2.53 -6.24 5.14
C LEU A 33 1.88 -7.61 5.42
N ARG A 34 2.61 -8.70 5.18
CA ARG A 34 2.12 -10.10 5.32
C ARG A 34 0.83 -10.36 4.54
N ILE A 35 0.75 -9.84 3.33
CA ILE A 35 -0.38 -10.03 2.40
C ILE A 35 0.11 -10.65 1.10
N SER A 36 -0.82 -11.13 0.27
CA SER A 36 -0.45 -11.67 -1.05
C SER A 36 0.05 -10.56 -1.97
N PHE A 37 1.00 -10.90 -2.85
CA PHE A 37 1.42 -10.05 -3.98
C PHE A 37 0.21 -9.55 -4.79
N ARG A 38 -0.78 -10.44 -5.04
CA ARG A 38 -1.98 -10.13 -5.82
C ARG A 38 -2.80 -8.99 -5.18
N THR A 39 -2.77 -8.88 -3.86
CA THR A 39 -3.41 -7.78 -3.14
C THR A 39 -2.75 -6.44 -3.47
N VAL A 40 -1.41 -6.36 -3.41
CA VAL A 40 -0.65 -5.15 -3.75
C VAL A 40 -0.83 -4.79 -5.22
N TYR A 41 -0.78 -5.78 -6.11
CA TYR A 41 -1.04 -5.59 -7.54
C TYR A 41 -2.40 -4.92 -7.82
N ARG A 42 -3.46 -5.38 -7.13
CA ARG A 42 -4.81 -4.79 -7.25
C ARG A 42 -4.89 -3.38 -6.65
N TRP A 43 -4.20 -3.12 -5.55
CA TRP A 43 -4.10 -1.78 -4.97
C TRP A 43 -3.46 -0.79 -5.95
N GLU A 44 -2.35 -1.15 -6.58
CA GLU A 44 -1.67 -0.30 -7.56
C GLU A 44 -2.49 -0.06 -8.84
N ARG A 45 -3.38 -0.98 -9.20
CA ARG A 45 -4.32 -0.81 -10.32
C ARG A 45 -5.59 -0.05 -9.93
N GLY A 46 -5.78 0.25 -8.65
CA GLY A 46 -7.00 0.85 -8.12
C GLY A 46 -8.22 -0.09 -8.16
N GLU A 47 -7.99 -1.39 -8.34
CA GLU A 47 -9.04 -2.43 -8.39
C GLU A 47 -9.53 -2.82 -6.99
N SER A 48 -8.70 -2.60 -5.97
CA SER A 48 -9.10 -2.76 -4.57
C SER A 48 -8.36 -1.77 -3.68
N HIS A 49 -8.80 -1.70 -2.43
CA HIS A 49 -8.15 -0.94 -1.37
C HIS A 49 -8.19 -1.76 -0.07
N PRO A 50 -7.39 -1.40 0.96
CA PRO A 50 -7.53 -1.97 2.29
C PRO A 50 -8.99 -1.90 2.75
N GLN A 51 -9.55 -3.05 3.11
CA GLN A 51 -10.93 -3.16 3.60
C GLN A 51 -11.02 -2.94 5.11
N SER A 52 -9.90 -3.12 5.83
CA SER A 52 -9.82 -2.94 7.27
C SER A 52 -8.98 -1.71 7.64
N ARG A 53 -9.38 -1.02 8.71
CA ARG A 53 -8.57 0.07 9.30
C ARG A 53 -7.23 -0.44 9.82
N LEU A 54 -7.17 -1.70 10.27
CA LEU A 54 -5.92 -2.35 10.66
C LEU A 54 -4.92 -2.37 9.50
N MET A 55 -5.35 -2.79 8.31
CA MET A 55 -4.43 -2.84 7.17
C MET A 55 -3.95 -1.47 6.70
N LEU A 56 -4.81 -0.45 6.82
CA LEU A 56 -4.40 0.92 6.56
C LEU A 56 -3.31 1.38 7.56
N LYS A 57 -3.48 1.07 8.85
CA LYS A 57 -2.48 1.38 9.88
C LYS A 57 -1.15 0.66 9.65
N GLU A 58 -1.17 -0.62 9.26
CA GLU A 58 0.07 -1.35 8.95
C GLU A 58 0.80 -0.76 7.75
N PHE A 59 0.06 -0.30 6.73
CA PHE A 59 0.67 0.43 5.61
C PHE A 59 1.27 1.78 6.05
N GLU A 60 0.57 2.54 6.90
CA GLU A 60 1.08 3.79 7.45
C GLU A 60 2.35 3.58 8.28
N LYS A 61 2.41 2.52 9.10
CA LYS A 61 3.62 2.15 9.85
C LYS A 61 4.79 1.84 8.92
N LEU A 62 4.57 1.01 7.91
CA LEU A 62 5.59 0.70 6.90
C LEU A 62 6.14 1.97 6.24
N LYS A 63 5.27 2.92 5.91
CA LYS A 63 5.69 4.21 5.34
C LYS A 63 6.57 4.99 6.30
N GLN A 64 6.19 5.08 7.58
CA GLN A 64 6.99 5.75 8.61
C GLN A 64 8.34 5.07 8.86
N GLU A 65 8.40 3.74 8.80
CA GLU A 65 9.65 2.98 8.95
C GLU A 65 10.62 3.28 7.80
N LEU A 66 10.12 3.36 6.56
CA LEU A 66 10.92 3.71 5.39
C LEU A 66 11.36 5.18 5.38
N GLU A 67 10.61 6.09 6.01
CA GLU A 67 10.97 7.52 6.10
C GLU A 67 12.01 7.82 7.18
N LYS A 68 12.21 6.91 8.13
CA LYS A 68 13.17 7.07 9.24
C LYS A 68 14.56 6.50 8.96
N GLY A 69 14.71 5.68 7.92
CA GLY A 69 15.99 5.12 7.45
C GLY A 69 16.55 5.89 6.28
#